data_AF-A0A2V6FU61-F1
#
_entry.id   AF-A0A2V6FU61-F1
#
_cell.length_a   1.000
_cell.length_b   1.000
_cell.length_c   1.000
_cell.angle_alpha   90.00
_cell.angle_beta   90.00
_cell.angle_gamma   90.00
#
_symmetry.space_group_name_H-M   'P 1'
#
loop_
_entity.id
_entity.type
_entity.pdbx_description
1 polymer ?
#
loop_
_entity_poly.entity_id
_entity_poly.type
_entity_poly.pdbx_seq_one_letter_code
_entity_poly.pdbx_strand_id
1 'polypeptide(L)'
;MVLAGVCLALLGSGASSPSGSSSAKAQQKYQPPIKVIDPTLLPPGFDCSQIHELGIDRQENFRAGLIMIACDAAEGGSAPNVSLLSRLWQRLFAPFVYGGTDVDLITGAETSPHVTQSETFSWANPDNLNQIVVAYNDSRTASSNYSGASYSSDGGLTFTRLNPSPFATGHGTNFGDPVVLYNRPNATWHAIFLASGCGSFNAGIGDWTSTDGGVTWAVGACVHNSSNDDRESGWSDMNPSSAFYGRMYVSFNNFAIAGPPISVTFSTDNGATWSAPQNLPLGGASSVRDVQITGDLFTGDVYVAGMNEMGGGLGNRANMIYRSTDGGATWALTYTGPPFAGPGSGLCSNNSYFASMFGTYWRHMGWGEPAALNHVVHCVYAQHGAGADPGDVYYIRSTDSGATFSSPLRLNTDATTTAQWQPNLSVNSNGSLFAMWYDGREGTGCTPGVNTPCYRMWGRKSS
;
A
#
# COMPACT_ATOMS: atom_id res chain seq x y z
N MET A 1 49.04 -15.49 -55.13
CA MET A 1 50.01 -14.50 -55.66
C MET A 1 49.32 -13.15 -55.58
N VAL A 2 49.84 -12.18 -54.79
CA VAL A 2 50.77 -11.11 -55.23
C VAL A 2 50.02 -10.12 -56.15
N LEU A 3 49.91 -8.81 -55.86
CA LEU A 3 50.52 -7.97 -54.80
C LEU A 3 49.65 -6.72 -54.53
N ALA A 4 49.93 -6.00 -53.44
CA ALA A 4 49.49 -4.62 -53.23
C ALA A 4 50.34 -3.61 -54.02
N GLY A 5 49.86 -2.37 -54.19
CA GLY A 5 50.64 -1.27 -54.80
C GLY A 5 49.94 0.09 -54.75
N VAL A 6 50.40 0.97 -53.86
CA VAL A 6 49.97 2.39 -53.73
C VAL A 6 51.10 3.30 -54.22
N CYS A 7 50.77 4.40 -54.93
CA CYS A 7 51.46 5.71 -55.00
C CYS A 7 50.68 6.59 -56.03
N LEU A 8 50.22 7.83 -55.83
CA LEU A 8 50.62 9.03 -55.07
C LEU A 8 51.54 10.01 -55.82
N ALA A 9 50.97 11.15 -56.28
CA ALA A 9 51.54 12.51 -56.51
C ALA A 9 50.77 13.25 -57.65
N LEU A 10 50.79 14.58 -57.85
CA LEU A 10 50.70 15.83 -57.04
C LEU A 10 51.15 17.01 -57.95
N LEU A 11 50.71 18.26 -57.65
CA LEU A 11 51.05 19.55 -58.33
C LEU A 11 50.43 19.75 -59.74
N GLY A 12 50.04 20.93 -60.24
CA GLY A 12 49.98 22.34 -59.76
C GLY A 12 49.64 23.29 -60.95
N SER A 13 49.33 24.60 -60.84
CA SER A 13 48.98 25.47 -59.70
C SER A 13 48.63 26.92 -60.13
N GLY A 14 47.45 27.47 -59.80
CA GLY A 14 47.15 28.92 -59.71
C GLY A 14 46.33 29.58 -60.85
N ALA A 15 45.80 30.81 -60.71
CA ALA A 15 45.43 31.60 -59.52
C ALA A 15 44.69 32.91 -59.92
N SER A 16 43.57 33.25 -59.26
CA SER A 16 43.09 34.65 -59.10
C SER A 16 41.93 34.75 -58.09
N SER A 17 41.96 35.81 -57.28
CA SER A 17 41.00 36.21 -56.21
C SER A 17 40.59 37.68 -56.47
N PRO A 18 39.83 38.42 -55.61
CA PRO A 18 39.20 38.08 -54.32
C PRO A 18 37.78 38.65 -54.06
N SER A 19 37.13 38.22 -52.97
CA SER A 19 36.55 39.07 -51.88
C SER A 19 35.45 38.33 -51.10
N GLY A 20 35.31 38.56 -49.78
CA GLY A 20 34.21 38.05 -48.95
C GLY A 20 34.55 37.13 -47.76
N SER A 21 35.24 37.68 -46.75
CA SER A 21 35.18 37.32 -45.31
C SER A 21 34.79 35.89 -44.84
N SER A 22 35.77 35.19 -44.24
CA SER A 22 35.79 34.67 -42.84
C SER A 22 34.48 34.45 -42.04
N SER A 23 34.34 33.46 -41.14
CA SER A 23 35.21 32.37 -40.65
C SER A 23 34.47 31.49 -39.63
N ALA A 24 35.12 30.40 -39.22
CA ALA A 24 34.97 29.68 -37.94
C ALA A 24 33.75 28.75 -37.70
N LYS A 25 34.09 27.49 -37.38
CA LYS A 25 33.18 26.47 -36.85
C LYS A 25 32.75 26.83 -35.43
N ALA A 26 31.45 26.83 -35.14
CA ALA A 26 30.92 26.89 -33.78
C ALA A 26 30.76 25.48 -33.20
N GLN A 27 31.01 25.34 -31.90
CA GLN A 27 30.88 24.08 -31.16
C GLN A 27 29.41 23.65 -31.10
N GLN A 28 29.08 22.43 -31.54
CA GLN A 28 27.83 21.79 -31.13
C GLN A 28 27.93 21.44 -29.65
N LYS A 29 27.28 22.25 -28.81
CA LYS A 29 27.04 21.89 -27.41
C LYS A 29 26.17 20.62 -27.38
N TYR A 30 26.63 19.61 -26.67
CA TYR A 30 25.77 18.51 -26.24
C TYR A 30 24.71 19.08 -25.30
N GLN A 31 23.46 19.15 -25.77
CA GLN A 31 22.31 19.32 -24.88
C GLN A 31 21.83 17.92 -24.53
N PRO A 32 21.79 17.53 -23.23
CA PRO A 32 21.04 16.33 -22.84
C PRO A 32 19.57 16.54 -23.21
N PRO A 33 18.82 15.47 -23.51
CA PRO A 33 17.39 15.60 -23.77
C PRO A 33 16.71 16.15 -22.52
N ILE A 34 15.99 17.25 -22.69
CA ILE A 34 15.09 17.77 -21.66
C ILE A 34 14.00 16.70 -21.49
N LYS A 35 13.98 15.98 -20.36
CA LYS A 35 12.79 15.24 -19.94
C LYS A 35 11.67 16.27 -19.83
N VAL A 36 10.69 16.19 -20.73
CA VAL A 36 9.57 17.13 -20.74
C VAL A 36 8.66 16.71 -19.59
N ILE A 37 8.57 17.57 -18.57
CA ILE A 37 7.53 17.50 -17.53
C ILE A 37 6.18 17.38 -18.24
N ASP A 38 5.37 16.38 -17.89
CA ASP A 38 3.97 16.32 -18.31
C ASP A 38 3.14 17.16 -17.32
N PRO A 39 2.73 18.39 -17.69
CA PRO A 39 2.01 19.27 -16.78
C PRO A 39 0.58 18.78 -16.51
N THR A 40 0.07 17.79 -17.26
CA THR A 40 -1.29 17.26 -17.07
C THR A 40 -1.41 16.34 -15.84
N LEU A 41 -0.28 15.83 -15.35
CA LEU A 41 -0.22 15.00 -14.13
C LEU A 41 -0.10 15.84 -12.84
N LEU A 42 0.20 17.14 -12.96
CA LEU A 42 0.31 18.04 -11.81
C LEU A 42 -1.05 18.71 -11.48
N PRO A 43 -1.33 18.95 -10.19
CA PRO A 43 -2.42 19.86 -9.80
C PRO A 43 -2.20 21.24 -10.46
N PRO A 44 -3.27 21.95 -10.90
CA PRO A 44 -3.12 23.27 -11.49
C PRO A 44 -2.36 24.24 -10.58
N GLY A 45 -1.17 24.67 -11.01
CA GLY A 45 -0.31 25.59 -10.25
C GLY A 45 0.54 24.95 -9.15
N PHE A 46 0.68 23.61 -9.11
CA PHE A 46 1.56 22.94 -8.16
C PHE A 46 3.04 23.34 -8.36
N ASP A 47 3.73 23.63 -7.26
CA ASP A 47 5.17 23.86 -7.23
C ASP A 47 5.89 22.63 -6.67
N CYS A 48 6.72 21.99 -7.51
CA CYS A 48 7.54 20.84 -7.14
C CYS A 48 8.49 21.10 -5.95
N SER A 49 8.78 22.36 -5.60
CA SER A 49 9.58 22.67 -4.41
C SER A 49 8.90 22.24 -3.09
N GLN A 50 7.57 22.11 -3.07
CA GLN A 50 6.78 21.84 -1.87
C GLN A 50 6.65 20.35 -1.51
N ILE A 51 7.23 19.44 -2.32
CA ILE A 51 7.12 17.98 -2.16
C ILE A 51 7.40 17.50 -0.72
N HIS A 52 8.52 17.95 -0.13
CA HIS A 52 8.93 17.50 1.21
C HIS A 52 8.13 18.14 2.34
N GLU A 53 7.72 19.41 2.17
CA GLU A 53 6.91 20.15 3.14
C GLU A 53 5.51 19.52 3.29
N LEU A 54 4.88 19.22 2.15
CA LEU A 54 3.58 18.56 2.06
C LEU A 54 3.65 17.03 2.27
N GLY A 55 4.86 16.48 2.43
CA GLY A 55 5.07 15.04 2.63
C GLY A 55 4.65 14.16 1.44
N ILE A 56 4.60 14.69 0.22
CA ILE A 56 4.29 13.93 -1.01
C ILE A 56 5.33 12.81 -1.21
N ASP A 57 6.58 13.05 -0.81
CA ASP A 57 7.68 12.09 -0.76
C ASP A 57 7.48 10.96 0.28
N ARG A 58 6.44 11.04 1.11
CA ARG A 58 6.11 10.07 2.15
C ARG A 58 4.72 9.46 1.97
N GLN A 59 3.96 9.90 0.98
CA GLN A 59 2.65 9.34 0.67
C GLN A 59 2.77 8.09 -0.19
N GLU A 60 1.81 7.19 -0.08
CA GLU A 60 1.80 5.91 -0.81
C GLU A 60 0.87 5.93 -2.01
N ASN A 61 -0.22 6.70 -1.93
CA ASN A 61 -1.26 6.80 -2.95
C ASN A 61 -0.72 7.15 -4.35
N PHE A 62 -1.47 6.75 -5.39
CA PHE A 62 -1.01 6.93 -6.76
C PHE A 62 -0.87 8.39 -7.18
N ARG A 63 -1.62 9.32 -6.58
CA ARG A 63 -1.55 10.73 -6.92
C ARG A 63 -0.22 11.33 -6.48
N ALA A 64 0.23 11.01 -5.28
CA ALA A 64 1.58 11.32 -4.82
C ALA A 64 2.64 10.70 -5.74
N GLY A 65 2.46 9.43 -6.13
CA GLY A 65 3.31 8.76 -7.11
C GLY A 65 3.39 9.49 -8.46
N LEU A 66 2.26 9.96 -9.00
CA LEU A 66 2.22 10.74 -10.25
C LEU A 66 2.88 12.12 -10.10
N ILE A 67 2.69 12.81 -8.97
CA ILE A 67 3.33 14.10 -8.69
C ILE A 67 4.84 13.93 -8.63
N MET A 68 5.33 12.90 -7.92
CA MET A 68 6.76 12.60 -7.85
C MET A 68 7.34 12.33 -9.24
N ILE A 69 6.63 11.62 -10.12
CA ILE A 69 7.06 11.36 -11.51
C ILE A 69 7.08 12.65 -12.33
N ALA A 70 6.02 13.47 -12.26
CA ALA A 70 5.91 14.70 -13.03
C ALA A 70 6.95 15.75 -12.62
N CYS A 71 7.38 15.74 -11.36
CA CYS A 71 8.46 16.60 -10.83
C CYS A 71 9.88 16.03 -11.03
N ASP A 72 10.06 14.93 -11.79
CA ASP A 72 11.33 14.18 -11.97
C ASP A 72 11.99 13.76 -10.64
N ALA A 73 11.19 13.64 -9.58
CA ALA A 73 11.57 13.07 -8.28
C ALA A 73 11.42 11.53 -8.25
N ALA A 74 10.77 10.95 -9.27
CA ALA A 74 10.56 9.53 -9.49
C ALA A 74 10.64 9.17 -10.99
N GLU A 75 11.03 7.93 -11.33
CA GLU A 75 10.99 7.46 -12.73
C GLU A 75 9.74 6.61 -13.03
N GLY A 76 9.05 6.88 -14.13
CA GLY A 76 7.87 6.09 -14.54
C GLY A 76 8.23 4.64 -14.88
N GLY A 77 7.45 3.68 -14.37
CA GLY A 77 7.62 2.27 -14.68
C GLY A 77 7.31 1.94 -16.14
N SER A 78 8.02 0.97 -16.72
CA SER A 78 7.75 0.45 -18.07
C SER A 78 7.85 -1.07 -18.11
N ALA A 79 6.94 -1.72 -18.84
CA ALA A 79 6.78 -3.17 -18.86
C ALA A 79 6.83 -3.74 -20.30
N PRO A 80 7.49 -4.90 -20.52
CA PRO A 80 7.50 -5.59 -21.81
C PRO A 80 6.31 -6.56 -21.99
N ASN A 81 6.01 -6.91 -23.25
CA ASN A 81 4.98 -7.88 -23.65
C ASN A 81 5.54 -9.30 -23.83
N VAL A 82 4.70 -10.34 -23.73
CA VAL A 82 4.50 -11.49 -24.66
C VAL A 82 3.43 -12.48 -24.09
N SER A 83 2.88 -13.36 -24.95
CA SER A 83 1.61 -14.09 -24.78
C SER A 83 1.67 -15.55 -24.24
N LEU A 84 0.49 -16.17 -24.13
CA LEU A 84 0.17 -17.41 -23.39
C LEU A 84 0.45 -18.76 -24.09
N LEU A 85 0.60 -19.81 -23.26
CA LEU A 85 -0.01 -21.18 -23.31
C LEU A 85 0.98 -22.21 -22.70
N SER A 86 0.62 -23.20 -21.88
CA SER A 86 -0.53 -23.43 -20.98
C SER A 86 -0.08 -24.41 -19.88
N ARG A 87 -0.75 -24.46 -18.72
CA ARG A 87 -0.42 -25.40 -17.63
C ARG A 87 -1.50 -26.47 -17.47
N LEU A 88 -1.08 -27.72 -17.33
CA LEU A 88 -1.89 -28.81 -16.78
C LEU A 88 -0.98 -29.69 -15.90
N TRP A 89 -1.56 -30.28 -14.84
CA TRP A 89 -0.92 -31.15 -13.84
C TRP A 89 -0.11 -30.45 -12.75
N GLN A 90 -0.73 -30.30 -11.57
CA GLN A 90 -0.24 -30.88 -10.30
C GLN A 90 -1.30 -30.76 -9.19
N ARG A 91 -2.30 -31.66 -9.23
CA ARG A 91 -3.01 -32.09 -8.02
C ARG A 91 -2.35 -33.37 -7.53
N LEU A 92 -1.78 -33.34 -6.33
CA LEU A 92 -1.68 -34.42 -5.32
C LEU A 92 -0.67 -33.96 -4.25
N PHE A 93 -1.00 -34.23 -2.98
CA PHE A 93 -0.26 -33.84 -1.77
C PHE A 93 -0.34 -32.35 -1.38
N ALA A 94 -1.28 -32.05 -0.48
CA ALA A 94 -1.29 -30.82 0.32
C ALA A 94 -1.44 -31.19 1.80
N PRO A 95 -0.52 -30.77 2.70
CA PRO A 95 -0.73 -30.86 4.14
C PRO A 95 -1.70 -29.76 4.60
N PHE A 96 -2.47 -30.00 5.67
CA PHE A 96 -3.35 -29.06 6.38
C PHE A 96 -3.37 -27.60 5.88
N VAL A 97 -4.08 -27.36 4.77
CA VAL A 97 -4.21 -26.01 4.19
C VAL A 97 -5.29 -25.26 4.97
N TYR A 98 -4.91 -24.14 5.58
CA TYR A 98 -5.87 -23.16 6.07
C TYR A 98 -6.28 -22.27 4.90
N GLY A 99 -7.34 -22.69 4.19
CA GLY A 99 -7.78 -22.08 2.94
C GLY A 99 -8.09 -23.12 1.87
N GLY A 100 -8.65 -22.67 0.75
CA GLY A 100 -8.87 -23.50 -0.44
C GLY A 100 -7.61 -23.62 -1.32
N THR A 101 -7.83 -23.82 -2.61
CA THR A 101 -6.83 -23.44 -3.63
C THR A 101 -6.88 -21.92 -3.79
N ASP A 102 -5.76 -21.27 -4.15
CA ASP A 102 -5.74 -19.85 -4.50
C ASP A 102 -6.81 -19.56 -5.57
N VAL A 103 -7.65 -18.54 -5.32
CA VAL A 103 -8.72 -18.10 -6.23
C VAL A 103 -8.35 -16.73 -6.77
N ASP A 104 -8.45 -16.56 -8.09
CA ASP A 104 -8.21 -15.29 -8.73
C ASP A 104 -9.40 -14.33 -8.52
N LEU A 105 -9.12 -13.17 -7.92
CA LEU A 105 -10.09 -12.09 -7.73
C LEU A 105 -10.34 -11.31 -9.04
N ILE A 106 -9.39 -11.36 -9.97
CA ILE A 106 -9.26 -10.47 -11.12
C ILE A 106 -9.88 -11.14 -12.34
N THR A 107 -11.18 -11.46 -12.25
CA THR A 107 -11.88 -12.18 -13.32
C THR A 107 -11.96 -11.36 -14.60
N GLY A 108 -11.33 -11.85 -15.68
CA GLY A 108 -11.35 -11.24 -17.01
C GLY A 108 -9.97 -11.22 -17.65
N ALA A 109 -9.88 -10.76 -18.90
CA ALA A 109 -8.59 -10.51 -19.53
C ALA A 109 -8.14 -9.08 -19.25
N GLU A 110 -6.85 -8.90 -18.91
CA GLU A 110 -6.21 -7.60 -18.77
C GLU A 110 -5.11 -7.42 -19.82
N THR A 111 -4.81 -6.17 -20.18
CA THR A 111 -3.85 -5.85 -21.24
C THR A 111 -2.71 -5.00 -20.67
N SER A 112 -1.47 -5.48 -20.84
CA SER A 112 -0.25 -4.76 -20.48
C SER A 112 -0.23 -3.33 -21.08
N PRO A 113 0.21 -2.29 -20.36
CA PRO A 113 0.93 -2.34 -19.07
C PRO A 113 0.05 -2.23 -17.81
N HIS A 114 -1.25 -1.96 -17.96
CA HIS A 114 -2.14 -1.68 -16.83
C HIS A 114 -2.83 -2.96 -16.32
N VAL A 115 -2.04 -3.81 -15.66
CA VAL A 115 -2.43 -5.15 -15.17
C VAL A 115 -2.11 -5.39 -13.69
N THR A 116 -1.81 -4.32 -12.96
CA THR A 116 -1.46 -4.37 -11.54
C THR A 116 -2.70 -4.12 -10.69
N GLN A 117 -2.89 -4.97 -9.68
CA GLN A 117 -3.69 -4.66 -8.51
C GLN A 117 -2.81 -4.72 -7.25
N SER A 118 -3.01 -3.78 -6.32
CA SER A 118 -2.20 -3.63 -5.09
C SER A 118 -3.08 -3.20 -3.91
N GLU A 119 -2.47 -3.09 -2.72
CA GLU A 119 -3.10 -2.65 -1.46
C GLU A 119 -4.51 -3.22 -1.28
N THR A 120 -4.58 -4.51 -1.02
CA THR A 120 -5.84 -5.24 -0.91
C THR A 120 -6.42 -5.15 0.49
N PHE A 121 -7.69 -4.77 0.61
CA PHE A 121 -8.44 -4.81 1.87
C PHE A 121 -9.65 -5.76 1.72
N SER A 122 -9.78 -6.73 2.63
CA SER A 122 -10.78 -7.79 2.55
C SER A 122 -11.61 -7.87 3.82
N TRP A 123 -12.93 -8.03 3.69
CA TRP A 123 -13.82 -8.22 4.83
C TRP A 123 -14.91 -9.26 4.52
N ALA A 124 -15.46 -9.90 5.55
CA ALA A 124 -16.47 -10.94 5.45
C ALA A 124 -17.71 -10.58 6.29
N ASN A 125 -18.90 -10.94 5.82
CA ASN A 125 -20.13 -10.74 6.60
C ASN A 125 -20.22 -11.82 7.70
N PRO A 126 -20.22 -11.44 9.01
CA PRO A 126 -20.27 -12.42 10.10
C PRO A 126 -21.61 -13.17 10.21
N ASP A 127 -22.69 -12.61 9.66
CA ASP A 127 -24.03 -13.23 9.65
C ASP A 127 -24.30 -14.06 8.37
N ASN A 128 -23.49 -13.88 7.34
CA ASN A 128 -23.55 -14.67 6.11
C ASN A 128 -22.14 -14.87 5.52
N LEU A 129 -21.44 -15.90 6.01
CA LEU A 129 -20.05 -16.22 5.64
C LEU A 129 -19.85 -16.51 4.13
N ASN A 130 -20.92 -16.65 3.35
CA ASN A 130 -20.81 -16.74 1.89
C ASN A 130 -20.45 -15.39 1.25
N GLN A 131 -20.75 -14.26 1.91
CA GLN A 131 -20.45 -12.91 1.43
C GLN A 131 -19.08 -12.44 1.90
N ILE A 132 -18.20 -12.22 0.93
CA ILE A 132 -16.87 -11.62 1.12
C ILE A 132 -16.72 -10.50 0.10
N VAL A 133 -16.23 -9.34 0.52
CA VAL A 133 -15.86 -8.24 -0.39
C VAL A 133 -14.38 -7.96 -0.22
N VAL A 134 -13.70 -7.81 -1.36
CA VAL A 134 -12.29 -7.47 -1.43
C VAL A 134 -12.11 -6.28 -2.34
N ALA A 135 -11.67 -5.15 -1.81
CA ALA A 135 -11.28 -3.98 -2.60
C ALA A 135 -9.76 -3.94 -2.75
N TYR A 136 -9.31 -3.30 -3.81
CA TYR A 136 -7.91 -3.18 -4.19
C TYR A 136 -7.73 -1.98 -5.11
N ASN A 137 -6.49 -1.51 -5.18
CA ASN A 137 -6.06 -0.62 -6.24
C ASN A 137 -6.13 -1.35 -7.59
N ASP A 138 -6.65 -0.70 -8.63
CA ASP A 138 -6.85 -1.27 -9.98
C ASP A 138 -6.28 -0.33 -11.05
N SER A 139 -5.11 -0.67 -11.57
CA SER A 139 -4.37 0.20 -12.49
C SER A 139 -4.97 0.32 -13.89
N ARG A 140 -5.96 -0.51 -14.28
CA ARG A 140 -6.53 -0.58 -15.65
C ARG A 140 -7.01 0.76 -16.20
N THR A 141 -7.54 1.62 -15.34
CA THR A 141 -8.12 2.93 -15.69
C THR A 141 -7.26 4.11 -15.23
N ALA A 142 -6.02 3.85 -14.81
CA ALA A 142 -5.07 4.89 -14.41
C ALA A 142 -4.80 5.86 -15.58
N SER A 143 -4.65 7.16 -15.34
CA SER A 143 -4.75 7.88 -14.06
C SER A 143 -6.17 8.34 -13.69
N SER A 144 -7.19 8.00 -14.48
CA SER A 144 -8.56 8.51 -14.31
C SER A 144 -9.35 7.90 -13.15
N ASN A 145 -9.00 6.67 -12.76
CA ASN A 145 -9.54 5.96 -11.61
C ASN A 145 -8.58 4.84 -11.21
N TYR A 146 -8.37 4.67 -9.91
CA TYR A 146 -7.57 3.59 -9.33
C TYR A 146 -8.38 2.60 -8.48
N SER A 147 -9.70 2.72 -8.40
CA SER A 147 -10.53 1.77 -7.63
C SER A 147 -10.85 0.48 -8.37
N GLY A 148 -10.86 -0.63 -7.62
CA GLY A 148 -11.52 -1.87 -8.00
C GLY A 148 -11.99 -2.65 -6.77
N ALA A 149 -12.95 -3.55 -6.97
CA ALA A 149 -13.30 -4.58 -5.99
C ALA A 149 -13.89 -5.82 -6.67
N SER A 150 -13.88 -6.92 -5.92
CA SER A 150 -14.54 -8.18 -6.24
C SER A 150 -15.33 -8.66 -5.04
N TYR A 151 -16.47 -9.30 -5.29
CA TYR A 151 -17.29 -9.93 -4.25
C TYR A 151 -17.40 -11.45 -4.47
N SER A 152 -17.59 -12.19 -3.39
CA SER A 152 -17.99 -13.60 -3.41
C SER A 152 -19.38 -13.74 -2.80
N SER A 153 -20.14 -14.73 -3.28
CA SER A 153 -21.42 -15.17 -2.73
C SER A 153 -21.45 -16.67 -2.41
N ASP A 154 -20.28 -17.31 -2.38
CA ASP A 154 -20.07 -18.74 -2.16
C ASP A 154 -18.97 -19.06 -1.12
N GLY A 155 -18.57 -18.07 -0.32
CA GLY A 155 -17.57 -18.24 0.75
C GLY A 155 -16.12 -18.19 0.26
N GLY A 156 -15.89 -17.51 -0.86
CA GLY A 156 -14.57 -17.34 -1.47
C GLY A 156 -14.14 -18.51 -2.37
N LEU A 157 -15.06 -19.37 -2.80
CA LEU A 157 -14.79 -20.40 -3.81
C LEU A 157 -14.67 -19.79 -5.21
N THR A 158 -15.48 -18.76 -5.48
CA THR A 158 -15.37 -17.89 -6.66
C THR A 158 -15.57 -16.43 -6.27
N PHE A 159 -15.05 -15.54 -7.12
CA PHE A 159 -15.24 -14.11 -7.02
C PHE A 159 -15.78 -13.55 -8.32
N THR A 160 -16.58 -12.49 -8.23
CA THR A 160 -17.05 -11.69 -9.37
C THR A 160 -16.48 -10.29 -9.25
N ARG A 161 -15.69 -9.89 -10.25
CA ARG A 161 -15.13 -8.54 -10.34
C ARG A 161 -16.19 -7.51 -10.69
N LEU A 162 -16.21 -6.40 -9.96
CA LEU A 162 -17.02 -5.23 -10.30
C LEU A 162 -16.38 -4.50 -11.49
N ASN A 163 -17.05 -4.55 -12.64
CA ASN A 163 -16.53 -4.00 -13.89
C ASN A 163 -17.67 -3.41 -14.75
N PRO A 164 -17.72 -2.09 -14.99
CA PRO A 164 -16.78 -1.05 -14.52
C PRO A 164 -16.77 -0.91 -12.99
N SER A 165 -15.73 -0.30 -12.44
CA SER A 165 -15.68 0.00 -11.00
C SER A 165 -16.78 1.03 -10.64
N PRO A 166 -17.63 0.77 -9.64
CA PRO A 166 -18.67 1.71 -9.22
C PRO A 166 -18.08 2.95 -8.51
N PHE A 167 -16.92 2.81 -7.89
CA PHE A 167 -16.25 3.86 -7.09
C PHE A 167 -15.54 4.93 -7.94
N ALA A 168 -15.63 4.82 -9.27
CA ALA A 168 -15.18 5.84 -10.23
C ALA A 168 -16.16 7.02 -10.40
N THR A 169 -17.26 7.05 -9.62
CA THR A 169 -18.30 8.09 -9.69
C THR A 169 -18.80 8.48 -8.30
N GLY A 170 -19.41 9.67 -8.18
CA GLY A 170 -19.86 10.24 -6.90
C GLY A 170 -18.84 11.21 -6.32
N HIS A 171 -17.71 10.69 -5.86
CA HIS A 171 -16.64 11.48 -5.20
C HIS A 171 -15.51 11.88 -6.14
N GLY A 172 -15.79 12.12 -7.42
CA GLY A 172 -14.81 12.58 -8.41
C GLY A 172 -13.77 11.52 -8.80
N THR A 173 -12.51 11.92 -8.96
CA THR A 173 -11.40 11.01 -9.27
C THR A 173 -11.00 10.23 -8.02
N ASN A 174 -10.94 8.91 -8.13
CA ASN A 174 -10.51 8.00 -7.08
C ASN A 174 -9.00 7.69 -7.22
N PHE A 175 -8.26 7.74 -6.12
CA PHE A 175 -6.80 7.66 -6.07
C PHE A 175 -6.23 6.41 -5.39
N GLY A 176 -7.08 5.45 -4.99
CA GLY A 176 -6.66 4.20 -4.35
C GLY A 176 -6.89 4.15 -2.84
N ASP A 177 -5.98 3.46 -2.15
CA ASP A 177 -5.93 3.22 -0.70
C ASP A 177 -7.27 2.70 -0.13
N PRO A 178 -7.71 1.49 -0.54
CA PRO A 178 -9.02 0.97 -0.20
C PRO A 178 -9.13 0.48 1.25
N VAL A 179 -10.29 0.71 1.83
CA VAL A 179 -10.78 0.04 3.04
C VAL A 179 -12.16 -0.55 2.77
N VAL A 180 -12.44 -1.74 3.30
CA VAL A 180 -13.76 -2.39 3.21
C VAL A 180 -14.26 -2.75 4.59
N LEU A 181 -15.46 -2.29 4.93
CA LEU A 181 -16.09 -2.53 6.23
C LEU A 181 -17.48 -3.14 6.06
N TYR A 182 -17.98 -3.80 7.10
CA TYR A 182 -19.35 -4.27 7.18
C TYR A 182 -20.03 -3.73 8.43
N ASN A 183 -21.03 -2.86 8.23
CA ASN A 183 -21.90 -2.37 9.28
C ASN A 183 -22.98 -3.42 9.58
N ARG A 184 -22.75 -4.19 10.64
CA ARG A 184 -23.67 -5.24 11.07
C ARG A 184 -25.09 -4.75 11.45
N PRO A 185 -25.28 -3.62 12.18
CA PRO A 185 -26.63 -3.15 12.55
C PRO A 185 -27.63 -2.94 11.41
N ASN A 186 -27.18 -2.48 10.24
CA ASN A 186 -28.03 -2.24 9.07
C ASN A 186 -27.70 -3.16 7.88
N ALA A 187 -26.85 -4.17 8.08
CA ALA A 187 -26.36 -5.11 7.07
C ALA A 187 -25.74 -4.45 5.82
N THR A 188 -25.08 -3.30 5.98
CA THR A 188 -24.50 -2.52 4.87
C THR A 188 -22.98 -2.72 4.77
N TRP A 189 -22.50 -2.97 3.56
CA TRP A 189 -21.08 -2.91 3.23
C TRP A 189 -20.68 -1.48 2.92
N HIS A 190 -19.48 -1.09 3.36
CA HIS A 190 -18.85 0.18 3.05
C HIS A 190 -17.54 -0.09 2.31
N ALA A 191 -17.28 0.66 1.24
CA ALA A 191 -16.03 0.64 0.50
C ALA A 191 -15.52 2.08 0.45
N ILE A 192 -14.33 2.29 0.97
CA ILE A 192 -13.77 3.59 1.31
C ILE A 192 -12.45 3.76 0.54
N PHE A 193 -12.22 4.94 -0.03
CA PHE A 193 -11.05 5.23 -0.86
C PHE A 193 -10.69 6.72 -0.81
N LEU A 194 -9.45 7.05 -1.16
CA LEU A 194 -9.04 8.42 -1.49
C LEU A 194 -9.79 8.94 -2.71
N ALA A 195 -10.40 10.12 -2.59
CA ALA A 195 -11.29 10.68 -3.59
C ALA A 195 -11.20 12.21 -3.71
N SER A 196 -11.20 12.73 -4.94
CA SER A 196 -11.04 14.16 -5.20
C SER A 196 -12.24 15.02 -4.83
N GLY A 197 -13.43 14.42 -4.70
CA GLY A 197 -14.69 15.09 -4.36
C GLY A 197 -14.89 15.27 -2.85
N CYS A 198 -14.18 14.50 -2.03
CA CYS A 198 -14.16 14.63 -0.58
C CYS A 198 -12.97 15.48 -0.10
N GLY A 199 -12.70 16.59 -0.81
CA GLY A 199 -11.54 17.41 -0.49
C GLY A 199 -11.14 18.36 -1.62
N SER A 200 -9.94 18.90 -1.50
CA SER A 200 -9.33 19.77 -2.50
C SER A 200 -7.81 19.59 -2.47
N PHE A 201 -7.17 19.51 -3.64
CA PHE A 201 -5.71 19.40 -3.76
C PHE A 201 -5.12 18.22 -2.98
N ASN A 202 -5.04 17.03 -3.60
CA ASN A 202 -4.37 15.82 -3.08
C ASN A 202 -5.19 14.83 -2.22
N ALA A 203 -6.52 14.95 -2.31
CA ALA A 203 -7.54 14.03 -1.82
C ALA A 203 -7.88 14.10 -0.33
N GLY A 204 -9.16 13.86 -0.04
CA GLY A 204 -9.64 13.33 1.22
C GLY A 204 -10.39 12.02 0.96
N ILE A 205 -11.21 11.58 1.90
CA ILE A 205 -11.66 10.18 1.97
C ILE A 205 -13.17 10.09 1.68
N GLY A 206 -13.55 9.26 0.70
CA GLY A 206 -14.94 9.02 0.30
C GLY A 206 -15.43 7.61 0.64
N ASP A 207 -16.71 7.48 0.98
CA ASP A 207 -17.41 6.21 1.23
C ASP A 207 -18.43 5.89 0.13
N TRP A 208 -18.65 4.61 -0.13
CA TRP A 208 -19.68 4.03 -0.99
C TRP A 208 -20.33 2.84 -0.28
N THR A 209 -21.64 2.71 -0.38
CA THR A 209 -22.44 1.73 0.37
C THR A 209 -23.08 0.66 -0.51
N SER A 210 -23.20 -0.57 -0.01
CA SER A 210 -23.91 -1.68 -0.66
C SER A 210 -24.75 -2.47 0.34
N THR A 211 -26.01 -2.75 -0.02
CA THR A 211 -26.96 -3.52 0.82
C THR A 211 -27.33 -4.88 0.22
N ASP A 212 -26.74 -5.26 -0.91
CA ASP A 212 -27.02 -6.50 -1.65
C ASP A 212 -25.89 -7.52 -1.61
N GLY A 213 -24.93 -7.35 -0.70
CA GLY A 213 -23.78 -8.24 -0.52
C GLY A 213 -22.54 -7.81 -1.31
N GLY A 214 -22.41 -6.53 -1.66
CA GLY A 214 -21.29 -5.98 -2.42
C GLY A 214 -21.46 -6.05 -3.94
N VAL A 215 -22.69 -6.29 -4.43
CA VAL A 215 -22.98 -6.47 -5.87
C VAL A 215 -23.20 -5.12 -6.55
N THR A 216 -24.03 -4.27 -5.96
CA THR A 216 -24.27 -2.89 -6.42
C THR A 216 -23.97 -1.90 -5.31
N TRP A 217 -23.49 -0.71 -5.70
CA TRP A 217 -22.95 0.29 -4.79
C TRP A 217 -23.53 1.68 -5.09
N ALA A 218 -23.83 2.42 -4.04
CA ALA A 218 -24.28 3.81 -4.08
C ALA A 218 -23.25 4.73 -3.42
N VAL A 219 -23.25 6.01 -3.80
CA VAL A 219 -22.36 7.02 -3.21
C VAL A 219 -22.76 7.26 -1.75
N GLY A 220 -21.81 7.08 -0.83
CA GLY A 220 -21.98 7.35 0.60
C GLY A 220 -21.55 8.76 0.98
N ALA A 221 -21.28 8.96 2.27
CA ALA A 221 -20.75 10.23 2.77
C ALA A 221 -19.27 10.43 2.39
N CYS A 222 -18.74 11.62 2.64
CA CYS A 222 -17.29 11.78 2.77
C CYS A 222 -16.90 11.43 4.22
N VAL A 223 -15.93 10.53 4.35
CA VAL A 223 -15.35 10.09 5.62
C VAL A 223 -14.54 11.22 6.24
N HIS A 224 -13.76 11.92 5.42
CA HIS A 224 -13.01 13.11 5.80
C HIS A 224 -12.91 14.07 4.61
N ASN A 225 -13.06 15.38 4.87
CA ASN A 225 -12.96 16.42 3.85
C ASN A 225 -11.66 17.21 4.05
N SER A 226 -10.65 16.94 3.22
CA SER A 226 -9.29 17.44 3.47
C SER A 226 -8.52 17.79 2.19
N SER A 227 -7.18 17.85 2.31
CA SER A 227 -6.29 17.98 1.17
C SER A 227 -5.25 16.88 1.05
N ASN A 228 -4.74 16.26 2.12
CA ASN A 228 -3.66 15.29 1.97
C ASN A 228 -3.84 14.12 2.94
N ASP A 229 -4.93 13.38 2.79
CA ASP A 229 -5.07 12.08 3.44
C ASP A 229 -4.38 11.00 2.60
N ASP A 230 -3.93 9.93 3.27
CA ASP A 230 -3.17 8.82 2.69
C ASP A 230 -3.18 7.64 3.66
N ARG A 231 -3.01 6.41 3.16
CA ARG A 231 -2.80 5.21 3.97
C ARG A 231 -3.92 4.91 4.96
N GLU A 232 -5.15 4.94 4.47
CA GLU A 232 -6.33 4.53 5.24
C GLU A 232 -6.26 3.10 5.77
N SER A 233 -6.81 2.91 6.96
CA SER A 233 -7.21 1.63 7.52
C SER A 233 -8.56 1.77 8.20
N GLY A 234 -9.29 0.68 8.43
CA GLY A 234 -10.58 0.75 9.10
C GLY A 234 -10.96 -0.50 9.89
N TRP A 235 -11.82 -0.29 10.87
CA TRP A 235 -12.39 -1.35 11.70
C TRP A 235 -13.87 -1.07 11.98
N SER A 236 -14.66 -2.12 12.20
CA SER A 236 -16.07 -2.02 12.55
C SER A 236 -16.40 -2.85 13.79
N ASP A 237 -17.02 -2.23 14.78
CA ASP A 237 -17.50 -2.92 15.96
C ASP A 237 -18.76 -3.73 15.63
N MET A 238 -18.55 -5.02 15.36
CA MET A 238 -19.62 -5.96 15.02
C MET A 238 -20.08 -6.81 16.23
N ASN A 239 -19.62 -6.50 17.45
CA ASN A 239 -19.98 -7.22 18.68
C ASN A 239 -21.25 -6.63 19.32
N PRO A 240 -22.41 -7.33 19.32
CA PRO A 240 -23.66 -6.80 19.87
C PRO A 240 -23.66 -6.56 21.39
N SER A 241 -22.63 -7.03 22.10
CA SER A 241 -22.42 -6.78 23.52
C SER A 241 -21.51 -5.57 23.80
N SER A 242 -20.90 -4.97 22.77
CA SER A 242 -20.07 -3.76 22.91
C SER A 242 -20.92 -2.53 23.19
N ALA A 243 -20.42 -1.62 24.02
CA ALA A 243 -20.99 -0.29 24.21
C ALA A 243 -20.92 0.58 22.94
N PHE A 244 -20.10 0.20 21.97
CA PHE A 244 -19.91 0.88 20.69
C PHE A 244 -20.37 0.06 19.49
N TYR A 245 -21.21 -0.97 19.69
CA TYR A 245 -21.74 -1.81 18.61
C TYR A 245 -22.29 -0.99 17.45
N GLY A 246 -21.81 -1.28 16.23
CA GLY A 246 -22.15 -0.56 15.01
C GLY A 246 -21.24 0.63 14.68
N ARG A 247 -20.35 1.03 15.59
CA ARG A 247 -19.38 2.11 15.32
C ARG A 247 -18.34 1.63 14.31
N MET A 248 -18.13 2.44 13.28
CA MET A 248 -17.10 2.23 12.27
C MET A 248 -16.02 3.28 12.44
N TYR A 249 -14.78 2.90 12.17
CA TYR A 249 -13.60 3.73 12.36
C TYR A 249 -12.77 3.72 11.08
N VAL A 250 -12.19 4.88 10.74
CA VAL A 250 -11.16 5.00 9.71
C VAL A 250 -9.99 5.77 10.32
N SER A 251 -8.82 5.14 10.35
CA SER A 251 -7.54 5.81 10.61
C SER A 251 -6.85 6.12 9.29
N PHE A 252 -6.02 7.16 9.27
CA PHE A 252 -5.28 7.59 8.08
C PHE A 252 -4.11 8.50 8.46
N ASN A 253 -3.13 8.66 7.58
CA ASN A 253 -2.15 9.73 7.70
C ASN A 253 -2.70 11.06 7.19
N ASN A 254 -2.62 12.10 8.01
CA ASN A 254 -3.07 13.44 7.65
C ASN A 254 -1.88 14.36 7.38
N PHE A 255 -1.44 14.39 6.12
CA PHE A 255 -0.33 15.23 5.66
C PHE A 255 -0.70 16.70 5.47
N ALA A 256 -1.98 17.08 5.64
CA ALA A 256 -2.39 18.49 5.64
C ALA A 256 -2.01 19.22 6.94
N ILE A 257 -1.47 18.49 7.93
CA ILE A 257 -1.05 19.01 9.24
C ILE A 257 0.48 18.86 9.40
N ALA A 258 1.14 19.94 9.79
CA ALA A 258 2.58 19.94 10.04
C ALA A 258 2.95 19.00 11.20
N GLY A 259 3.96 18.16 10.97
CA GLY A 259 4.23 16.99 11.79
C GLY A 259 3.13 15.93 11.60
N PRO A 260 3.01 15.31 10.40
CA PRO A 260 1.84 14.52 10.01
C PRO A 260 1.50 13.44 11.04
N PRO A 261 0.36 13.57 11.74
CA PRO A 261 -0.11 12.57 12.68
C PRO A 261 -0.83 11.44 11.92
N ILE A 262 -1.16 10.40 12.69
CA ILE A 262 -2.32 9.58 12.36
C ILE A 262 -3.55 10.37 12.81
N SER A 263 -4.56 10.48 11.97
CA SER A 263 -5.89 10.97 12.32
C SER A 263 -6.86 9.79 12.37
N VAL A 264 -7.85 9.84 13.26
CA VAL A 264 -8.93 8.84 13.31
C VAL A 264 -10.28 9.54 13.27
N THR A 265 -11.18 9.09 12.39
CA THR A 265 -12.59 9.47 12.38
C THR A 265 -13.47 8.25 12.64
N PHE A 266 -14.68 8.46 13.15
CA PHE A 266 -15.65 7.39 13.37
C PHE A 266 -17.08 7.81 13.03
N SER A 267 -17.91 6.84 12.65
CA SER A 267 -19.34 7.00 12.43
C SER A 267 -20.15 6.30 13.52
N THR A 268 -21.17 6.99 14.04
CA THR A 268 -22.13 6.46 15.03
C THR A 268 -23.53 6.21 14.46
N ASP A 269 -23.74 6.47 13.18
CA ASP A 269 -25.03 6.45 12.50
C ASP A 269 -25.00 5.59 11.22
N ASN A 270 -24.15 4.56 11.23
CA ASN A 270 -23.97 3.57 10.16
C ASN A 270 -23.48 4.19 8.83
N GLY A 271 -22.53 5.11 8.91
CA GLY A 271 -21.84 5.74 7.79
C GLY A 271 -22.56 6.95 7.19
N ALA A 272 -23.69 7.39 7.76
CA ALA A 272 -24.40 8.57 7.28
C ALA A 272 -23.65 9.87 7.59
N THR A 273 -22.95 9.94 8.72
CA THR A 273 -22.00 11.00 9.07
C THR A 273 -20.75 10.43 9.73
N TRP A 274 -19.67 11.21 9.68
CA TRP A 274 -18.37 10.89 10.25
C TRP A 274 -17.91 12.03 11.15
N SER A 275 -17.17 11.70 12.23
CA SER A 275 -16.72 12.68 13.22
C SER A 275 -15.67 13.64 12.65
N ALA A 276 -15.42 14.75 13.36
CA ALA A 276 -14.16 15.46 13.19
C ALA A 276 -12.98 14.53 13.56
N PRO A 277 -11.84 14.60 12.85
CA PRO A 277 -10.71 13.72 13.10
C PRO A 277 -10.08 13.98 14.47
N GLN A 278 -9.75 12.90 15.18
CA GLN A 278 -8.89 12.93 16.37
C GLN A 278 -7.43 12.70 15.93
N ASN A 279 -6.57 13.68 16.18
CA ASN A 279 -5.15 13.59 15.81
C ASN A 279 -4.37 12.90 16.93
N LEU A 280 -3.72 11.77 16.60
CA LEU A 280 -3.00 10.96 17.57
C LEU A 280 -1.66 11.62 17.94
N PRO A 281 -1.22 11.53 19.21
CA PRO A 281 -0.01 12.22 19.67
C PRO A 281 1.27 11.62 19.06
N LEU A 282 2.15 12.47 18.52
CA LEU A 282 3.37 12.03 17.82
C LEU A 282 4.43 11.35 18.71
N GLY A 283 4.30 11.39 20.04
CA GLY A 283 5.27 10.77 20.96
C GLY A 283 6.71 11.33 20.87
N GLY A 284 6.89 12.52 20.28
CA GLY A 284 8.20 13.11 19.99
C GLY A 284 8.78 12.74 18.61
N ALA A 285 8.08 11.95 17.80
CA ALA A 285 8.42 11.75 16.39
C ALA A 285 8.11 13.01 15.54
N SER A 286 8.77 13.15 14.39
CA SER A 286 8.47 14.20 13.40
C SER A 286 7.26 13.87 12.50
N SER A 287 6.87 12.60 12.46
CA SER A 287 5.75 12.04 11.71
C SER A 287 5.50 10.64 12.27
N VAL A 288 4.26 10.17 12.32
CA VAL A 288 3.96 8.76 12.63
C VAL A 288 3.12 8.20 11.50
N ARG A 289 3.61 7.14 10.87
CA ARG A 289 2.91 6.38 9.82
C ARG A 289 1.71 5.67 10.41
N ASP A 290 0.55 5.77 9.75
CA ASP A 290 -0.56 4.86 10.06
C ASP A 290 -0.23 3.48 9.52
N VAL A 291 -0.37 2.47 10.38
CA VAL A 291 -0.13 1.08 10.00
C VAL A 291 -1.48 0.43 9.73
N GLN A 292 -2.28 0.22 10.78
CA GLN A 292 -3.60 -0.40 10.75
C GLN A 292 -4.38 -0.09 12.05
N ILE A 293 -5.71 -0.05 11.97
CA ILE A 293 -6.61 0.06 13.14
C ILE A 293 -7.35 -1.26 13.41
N THR A 294 -7.53 -1.60 14.68
CA THR A 294 -8.26 -2.80 15.12
C THR A 294 -9.02 -2.52 16.42
N GLY A 295 -9.99 -3.36 16.77
CA GLY A 295 -10.70 -3.27 18.04
C GLY A 295 -10.60 -4.56 18.85
N ASP A 296 -10.65 -4.43 20.17
CA ASP A 296 -10.75 -5.55 21.09
C ASP A 296 -12.12 -6.19 20.96
N LEU A 297 -12.15 -7.42 20.42
CA LEU A 297 -13.39 -8.14 20.14
C LEU A 297 -14.23 -8.44 21.40
N PHE A 298 -13.68 -8.26 22.60
CA PHE A 298 -14.38 -8.45 23.88
C PHE A 298 -14.71 -7.14 24.59
N THR A 299 -13.79 -6.17 24.65
CA THR A 299 -13.95 -4.96 25.46
C THR A 299 -14.54 -3.77 24.71
N GLY A 300 -14.40 -3.72 23.38
CA GLY A 300 -14.72 -2.53 22.58
C GLY A 300 -13.68 -1.40 22.68
N ASP A 301 -12.55 -1.63 23.34
CA ASP A 301 -11.38 -0.76 23.23
C ASP A 301 -10.87 -0.76 21.78
N VAL A 302 -10.34 0.36 21.30
CA VAL A 302 -9.83 0.49 19.93
C VAL A 302 -8.34 0.77 19.97
N TYR A 303 -7.59 0.14 19.06
CA TYR A 303 -6.15 0.24 18.97
C TYR A 303 -5.72 0.64 17.56
N VAL A 304 -4.78 1.57 17.46
CA VAL A 304 -4.11 1.91 16.21
C VAL A 304 -2.65 1.52 16.33
N ALA A 305 -2.16 0.70 15.41
CA ALA A 305 -0.74 0.53 15.21
C ALA A 305 -0.21 1.71 14.39
N GLY A 306 0.85 2.33 14.87
CA GLY A 306 1.61 3.34 14.15
C GLY A 306 3.08 2.97 14.05
N MET A 307 3.83 3.68 13.20
CA MET A 307 5.28 3.51 13.10
C MET A 307 6.00 4.85 13.05
N ASN A 308 6.97 5.04 13.93
CA ASN A 308 7.97 6.09 13.77
C ASN A 308 8.99 5.59 12.75
N GLU A 309 8.94 6.16 11.53
CA GLU A 309 9.78 5.75 10.41
C GLU A 309 11.21 6.32 10.49
N MET A 310 11.51 7.20 11.45
CA MET A 310 12.85 7.79 11.72
C MET A 310 13.62 8.27 10.46
N GLY A 311 12.90 8.86 9.50
CA GLY A 311 13.46 9.37 8.25
C GLY A 311 13.44 8.41 7.06
N GLY A 312 12.93 7.18 7.24
CA GLY A 312 12.66 6.24 6.16
C GLY A 312 13.90 5.45 5.69
N GLY A 313 13.94 5.15 4.40
CA GLY A 313 14.99 4.37 3.72
C GLY A 313 15.28 3.02 4.39
N LEU A 314 16.55 2.61 4.42
CA LEU A 314 17.01 1.44 5.20
C LEU A 314 17.34 1.80 6.67
N GLY A 315 16.83 2.93 7.17
CA GLY A 315 17.05 3.41 8.53
C GLY A 315 16.31 2.60 9.60
N ASN A 316 16.45 2.99 10.86
CA ASN A 316 15.71 2.36 11.95
C ASN A 316 14.20 2.65 11.87
N ARG A 317 13.41 1.83 12.57
CA ARG A 317 11.97 1.94 12.78
C ARG A 317 11.62 1.69 14.24
N ALA A 318 10.48 2.19 14.70
CA ALA A 318 9.92 1.82 15.99
C ALA A 318 8.40 1.70 15.90
N ASN A 319 7.87 0.58 16.40
CA ASN A 319 6.42 0.35 16.48
C ASN A 319 5.82 1.22 17.59
N MET A 320 4.63 1.75 17.34
CA MET A 320 3.86 2.56 18.29
C MET A 320 2.45 1.97 18.39
N ILE A 321 1.86 1.99 19.58
CA ILE A 321 0.46 1.56 19.79
C ILE A 321 -0.28 2.68 20.50
N TYR A 322 -1.40 3.05 19.90
CA TYR A 322 -2.38 3.96 20.48
C TYR A 322 -3.60 3.17 20.95
N ARG A 323 -4.26 3.64 22.00
CA ARG A 323 -5.50 3.06 22.52
C ARG A 323 -6.54 4.15 22.79
N SER A 324 -7.79 3.83 22.49
CA SER A 324 -8.97 4.52 22.98
C SER A 324 -9.84 3.57 23.81
N THR A 325 -10.45 4.08 24.88
CA THR A 325 -11.36 3.35 25.77
C THR A 325 -12.77 4.00 25.83
N ASP A 326 -13.00 5.03 25.03
CA ASP A 326 -14.25 5.81 24.97
C ASP A 326 -14.87 5.79 23.54
N GLY A 327 -14.50 4.76 22.76
CA GLY A 327 -14.99 4.54 21.40
C GLY A 327 -14.37 5.50 20.38
N GLY A 328 -13.14 5.94 20.59
CA GLY A 328 -12.39 6.80 19.68
C GLY A 328 -12.54 8.31 19.93
N ALA A 329 -13.19 8.73 21.02
CA ALA A 329 -13.35 10.15 21.36
C ALA A 329 -12.06 10.77 21.92
N THR A 330 -11.26 10.00 22.67
CA THR A 330 -9.90 10.34 23.07
C THR A 330 -8.94 9.17 22.86
N TRP A 331 -7.66 9.49 22.70
CA TRP A 331 -6.60 8.53 22.38
C TRP A 331 -5.33 8.78 23.21
N ALA A 332 -4.73 7.70 23.71
CA ALA A 332 -3.44 7.72 24.36
C ALA A 332 -2.41 6.93 23.54
N LEU A 333 -1.19 7.44 23.42
CA LEU A 333 -0.03 6.64 23.03
C LEU A 333 0.35 5.76 24.22
N THR A 334 0.04 4.47 24.17
CA THR A 334 0.27 3.54 25.29
C THR A 334 1.62 2.84 25.22
N TYR A 335 2.20 2.70 24.02
CA TYR A 335 3.50 2.06 23.83
C TYR A 335 4.30 2.68 22.68
N THR A 336 5.59 2.87 22.93
CA THR A 336 6.62 3.13 21.92
C THR A 336 7.68 2.04 22.08
N GLY A 337 7.88 1.23 21.05
CA GLY A 337 8.85 0.14 21.05
C GLY A 337 10.31 0.62 20.90
N PRO A 338 11.28 -0.26 21.20
CA PRO A 338 12.68 0.03 20.93
C PRO A 338 12.94 0.16 19.42
N PRO A 339 13.90 1.00 19.00
CA PRO A 339 14.35 1.05 17.61
C PRO A 339 14.85 -0.31 17.11
N PHE A 340 14.44 -0.68 15.91
CA PHE A 340 14.92 -1.85 15.16
C PHE A 340 15.35 -1.44 13.74
N ALA A 341 16.14 -2.27 13.05
CA ALA A 341 16.57 -1.98 11.68
C ALA A 341 15.40 -2.17 10.69
N GLY A 342 15.08 -1.14 9.90
CA GLY A 342 14.01 -1.20 8.90
C GLY A 342 14.36 -2.20 7.79
N PRO A 343 13.38 -3.00 7.32
CA PRO A 343 13.62 -4.01 6.30
C PRO A 343 13.93 -3.38 4.93
N GLY A 344 14.52 -4.17 4.05
CA GLY A 344 14.80 -3.79 2.67
C GLY A 344 16.10 -4.39 2.13
N SER A 345 16.08 -4.72 0.84
CA SER A 345 17.27 -5.12 0.07
C SER A 345 17.98 -3.92 -0.58
N GLY A 346 17.29 -2.79 -0.64
CA GLY A 346 17.74 -1.55 -1.26
C GLY A 346 16.71 -0.43 -1.05
N LEU A 347 16.89 0.67 -1.79
CA LEU A 347 15.93 1.77 -1.85
C LEU A 347 15.13 1.68 -3.15
N CYS A 348 13.87 2.11 -3.12
CA CYS A 348 13.07 2.24 -4.32
C CYS A 348 13.68 3.30 -5.24
N SER A 349 13.84 2.99 -6.53
CA SER A 349 14.48 3.90 -7.51
C SER A 349 13.76 5.24 -7.63
N ASN A 350 12.45 5.20 -7.37
CA ASN A 350 11.51 6.29 -7.59
C ASN A 350 11.31 7.16 -6.35
N ASN A 351 11.70 6.68 -5.18
CA ASN A 351 11.56 7.42 -3.95
C ASN A 351 12.44 6.77 -2.88
N SER A 352 13.56 7.41 -2.57
CA SER A 352 14.54 6.93 -1.58
C SER A 352 14.02 6.94 -0.14
N TYR A 353 12.85 7.54 0.13
CA TYR A 353 12.14 7.37 1.39
C TYR A 353 11.72 5.91 1.60
N PHE A 354 11.38 5.16 0.54
CA PHE A 354 10.88 3.80 0.65
C PHE A 354 11.98 2.76 0.43
N ALA A 355 12.06 1.79 1.34
CA ALA A 355 12.86 0.58 1.16
C ALA A 355 12.19 -0.40 0.17
N SER A 356 12.99 -1.15 -0.58
CA SER A 356 12.53 -2.15 -1.56
C SER A 356 12.82 -3.58 -1.11
N MET A 357 11.79 -4.44 -1.08
CA MET A 357 11.94 -5.85 -0.71
C MET A 357 12.34 -6.71 -1.91
N PHE A 358 11.77 -6.43 -3.09
CA PHE A 358 12.07 -7.13 -4.34
C PHE A 358 12.35 -6.13 -5.45
N GLY A 359 13.55 -6.23 -6.03
CA GLY A 359 14.05 -5.26 -7.01
C GLY A 359 14.06 -3.84 -6.44
N THR A 360 13.66 -2.87 -7.27
CA THR A 360 13.54 -1.45 -6.92
C THR A 360 12.09 -0.97 -6.83
N TYR A 361 11.11 -1.87 -6.89
CA TYR A 361 9.69 -1.53 -7.09
C TYR A 361 8.73 -2.01 -5.99
N TRP A 362 9.01 -3.12 -5.29
CA TRP A 362 8.13 -3.58 -4.21
C TRP A 362 8.46 -2.86 -2.89
N ARG A 363 7.67 -1.83 -2.55
CA ARG A 363 7.88 -1.02 -1.34
C ARG A 363 7.45 -1.77 -0.08
N HIS A 364 8.22 -1.63 1.00
CA HIS A 364 7.78 -2.01 2.34
C HIS A 364 8.72 -1.40 3.40
N MET A 365 8.17 -0.89 4.51
CA MET A 365 8.97 -0.20 5.54
C MET A 365 8.96 -0.89 6.91
N GLY A 366 8.41 -2.10 6.99
CA GLY A 366 8.30 -2.87 8.24
C GLY A 366 6.91 -2.90 8.86
N TRP A 367 5.93 -2.26 8.23
CA TRP A 367 4.52 -2.26 8.65
C TRP A 367 3.97 -3.68 8.85
N GLY A 368 2.85 -3.79 9.55
CA GLY A 368 2.14 -5.06 9.73
C GLY A 368 0.73 -4.84 10.24
N GLU A 369 0.31 -5.61 11.24
CA GLU A 369 -1.11 -5.69 11.63
C GLU A 369 -1.27 -5.93 13.15
N PRO A 370 -2.06 -5.12 13.86
CA PRO A 370 -2.48 -5.38 15.22
C PRO A 370 -3.74 -6.26 15.29
N ALA A 371 -3.88 -7.01 16.37
CA ALA A 371 -5.13 -7.69 16.72
C ALA A 371 -5.35 -7.63 18.24
N ALA A 372 -6.59 -7.50 18.70
CA ALA A 372 -6.88 -7.36 20.13
C ALA A 372 -8.04 -8.27 20.59
N LEU A 373 -7.89 -8.86 21.77
CA LEU A 373 -8.93 -9.63 22.44
C LEU A 373 -8.71 -9.62 23.97
N ASN A 374 -9.72 -9.17 24.71
CA ASN A 374 -9.80 -9.21 26.16
C ASN A 374 -8.53 -8.66 26.85
N HIS A 375 -8.18 -7.41 26.54
CA HIS A 375 -6.99 -6.69 27.04
C HIS A 375 -5.63 -7.28 26.61
N VAL A 376 -5.61 -8.31 25.75
CA VAL A 376 -4.40 -8.83 25.12
C VAL A 376 -4.27 -8.19 23.74
N VAL A 377 -3.16 -7.49 23.51
CA VAL A 377 -2.87 -6.84 22.23
C VAL A 377 -1.73 -7.57 21.56
N HIS A 378 -1.91 -7.86 20.29
CA HIS A 378 -1.00 -8.59 19.43
C HIS A 378 -0.57 -7.66 18.30
N CYS A 379 0.67 -7.75 17.84
CA CYS A 379 1.12 -7.03 16.65
C CYS A 379 2.17 -7.87 15.91
N VAL A 380 2.02 -7.99 14.60
CA VAL A 380 3.07 -8.47 13.70
C VAL A 380 3.67 -7.30 12.92
N TYR A 381 4.95 -7.41 12.58
CA TYR A 381 5.69 -6.41 11.81
C TYR A 381 6.89 -7.07 11.11
N ALA A 382 7.51 -6.40 10.14
CA ALA A 382 8.75 -6.88 9.51
C ALA A 382 9.95 -6.00 9.90
N GLN A 383 11.12 -6.62 9.99
CA GLN A 383 12.37 -6.00 10.43
C GLN A 383 13.53 -6.63 9.67
N HIS A 384 14.58 -5.88 9.34
CA HIS A 384 15.76 -6.44 8.67
C HIS A 384 16.35 -7.61 9.48
N GLY A 385 16.63 -8.72 8.80
CA GLY A 385 17.21 -9.92 9.41
C GLY A 385 18.71 -9.78 9.66
N ALA A 386 19.38 -10.91 9.91
CA ALA A 386 20.82 -10.92 10.16
C ALA A 386 21.65 -10.86 8.87
N GLY A 387 22.70 -10.03 8.84
CA GLY A 387 23.67 -10.01 7.75
C GLY A 387 23.09 -9.43 6.46
N ALA A 388 22.87 -10.29 5.45
CA ALA A 388 22.35 -9.91 4.14
C ALA A 388 20.84 -10.19 3.97
N ASP A 389 20.16 -10.58 5.06
CA ASP A 389 18.74 -10.91 5.04
C ASP A 389 17.86 -9.65 5.06
N PRO A 390 17.12 -9.33 3.97
CA PRO A 390 16.39 -8.08 3.85
C PRO A 390 15.24 -7.91 4.84
N GLY A 391 14.70 -9.00 5.42
CA GLY A 391 13.50 -8.89 6.24
C GLY A 391 13.05 -10.22 6.82
N ASP A 392 12.98 -10.26 8.15
CA ASP A 392 12.33 -11.29 8.97
C ASP A 392 10.96 -10.78 9.45
N VAL A 393 10.00 -11.67 9.70
CA VAL A 393 8.69 -11.33 10.29
C VAL A 393 8.69 -11.61 11.79
N TYR A 394 8.29 -10.62 12.57
CA TYR A 394 8.25 -10.68 14.03
C TYR A 394 6.84 -10.49 14.60
N TYR A 395 6.65 -11.00 15.80
CA TYR A 395 5.45 -10.89 16.62
C TYR A 395 5.78 -10.36 18.00
N ILE A 396 4.97 -9.44 18.51
CA ILE A 396 5.00 -8.95 19.89
C ILE A 396 3.62 -9.05 20.53
N ARG A 397 3.59 -9.24 21.85
CA ARG A 397 2.35 -9.38 22.64
C ARG A 397 2.36 -8.53 23.89
N SER A 398 1.30 -7.79 24.13
CA SER A 398 0.93 -7.18 25.41
C SER A 398 -0.13 -8.03 26.12
N THR A 399 -0.07 -8.05 27.45
CA THR A 399 -1.14 -8.61 28.32
C THR A 399 -1.69 -7.56 29.28
N ASP A 400 -1.48 -6.28 28.98
CA ASP A 400 -1.78 -5.12 29.82
C ASP A 400 -2.41 -3.98 29.01
N SER A 401 -3.26 -4.32 28.03
CA SER A 401 -3.94 -3.36 27.13
C SER A 401 -2.99 -2.45 26.34
N GLY A 402 -1.90 -3.01 25.82
CA GLY A 402 -0.96 -2.31 24.95
C GLY A 402 -0.02 -1.34 25.67
N ALA A 403 0.24 -1.52 26.97
CA ALA A 403 1.17 -0.67 27.73
C ALA A 403 2.62 -1.21 27.72
N THR A 404 2.80 -2.52 27.84
CA THR A 404 4.09 -3.20 27.66
C THR A 404 3.96 -4.40 26.73
N PHE A 405 5.03 -4.69 25.99
CA PHE A 405 5.07 -5.79 25.03
C PHE A 405 6.23 -6.73 25.30
N SER A 406 6.05 -8.00 24.96
CA SER A 406 7.08 -9.05 25.00
C SER A 406 8.29 -8.69 24.14
N SER A 407 9.41 -9.37 24.38
CA SER A 407 10.48 -9.44 23.38
C SER A 407 9.94 -9.94 22.02
N PRO A 408 10.42 -9.43 20.89
CA PRO A 408 10.01 -9.91 19.57
C PRO A 408 10.27 -11.40 19.37
N LEU A 409 9.27 -12.13 18.88
CA LEU A 409 9.36 -13.52 18.47
C LEU A 409 9.37 -13.59 16.94
N ARG A 410 10.42 -14.17 16.35
CA ARG A 410 10.46 -14.40 14.90
C ARG A 410 9.46 -15.49 14.48
N LEU A 411 8.61 -15.18 13.50
CA LEU A 411 7.60 -16.08 12.96
C LEU A 411 8.09 -16.89 11.76
N ASN A 412 9.03 -16.39 10.96
CA ASN A 412 9.63 -17.17 9.89
C ASN A 412 10.73 -18.12 10.42
N THR A 413 10.87 -19.28 9.78
CA THR A 413 11.78 -20.38 10.18
C THR A 413 12.59 -20.94 9.01
N ASP A 414 12.79 -20.13 7.98
CA ASP A 414 13.78 -20.44 6.97
C ASP A 414 15.21 -20.29 7.47
N ALA A 415 16.10 -20.92 6.70
CA ALA A 415 17.56 -20.87 6.85
C ALA A 415 18.21 -20.11 5.67
N THR A 416 17.40 -19.34 4.93
CA THR A 416 17.81 -18.48 3.82
C THR A 416 18.12 -17.07 4.31
N THR A 417 18.55 -16.19 3.40
CA THR A 417 18.64 -14.73 3.60
C THR A 417 17.78 -14.02 2.57
N THR A 418 16.54 -14.50 2.40
CA THR A 418 15.57 -14.01 1.42
C THR A 418 14.45 -13.31 2.16
N ALA A 419 14.02 -12.16 1.67
CA ALA A 419 12.98 -11.35 2.28
C ALA A 419 11.68 -12.11 2.67
N GLN A 420 11.21 -11.82 3.89
CA GLN A 420 9.84 -11.94 4.35
C GLN A 420 9.26 -10.55 4.69
N TRP A 421 8.01 -10.27 4.29
CA TRP A 421 7.44 -8.91 4.37
C TRP A 421 5.91 -8.88 4.30
N GLN A 422 5.34 -7.69 4.55
CA GLN A 422 3.89 -7.43 4.60
C GLN A 422 3.13 -8.49 5.44
N PRO A 423 3.50 -8.66 6.73
CA PRO A 423 2.78 -9.58 7.60
C PRO A 423 1.40 -9.01 7.98
N ASN A 424 0.39 -9.88 7.93
CA ASN A 424 -0.97 -9.63 8.40
C ASN A 424 -1.31 -10.57 9.56
N LEU A 425 -2.24 -10.20 10.42
CA LEU A 425 -2.63 -10.93 11.63
C LEU A 425 -4.13 -10.79 11.89
N SER A 426 -4.79 -11.91 12.17
CA SER A 426 -6.15 -11.93 12.70
C SER A 426 -6.21 -12.67 14.04
N VAL A 427 -7.21 -12.33 14.86
CA VAL A 427 -7.59 -13.07 16.07
C VAL A 427 -9.07 -13.43 15.99
N ASN A 428 -9.46 -14.62 16.42
CA ASN A 428 -10.87 -15.01 16.56
C ASN A 428 -11.36 -14.83 18.01
N SER A 429 -12.67 -14.94 18.24
CA SER A 429 -13.28 -14.84 19.58
C SER A 429 -12.83 -15.90 20.59
N ASN A 430 -12.17 -16.98 20.14
CA ASN A 430 -11.57 -18.00 21.00
C ASN A 430 -10.09 -17.72 21.32
N GLY A 431 -9.54 -16.59 20.86
CA GLY A 431 -8.13 -16.23 21.04
C GLY A 431 -7.14 -16.96 20.13
N SER A 432 -7.60 -17.70 19.12
CA SER A 432 -6.69 -18.25 18.11
C SER A 432 -6.22 -17.14 17.18
N LEU A 433 -4.90 -17.02 17.03
CA LEU A 433 -4.24 -16.12 16.09
C LEU A 433 -3.99 -16.82 14.76
N PHE A 434 -4.07 -16.08 13.65
CA PHE A 434 -3.55 -16.50 12.36
C PHE A 434 -2.76 -15.36 11.72
N ALA A 435 -1.46 -15.57 11.55
CA ALA A 435 -0.52 -14.65 10.92
C ALA A 435 -0.13 -15.16 9.53
N MET A 436 -0.03 -14.26 8.55
CA MET A 436 0.29 -14.55 7.15
C MET A 436 1.29 -13.51 6.62
N TRP A 437 2.21 -13.87 5.71
CA TRP A 437 3.20 -12.96 5.13
C TRP A 437 3.70 -13.46 3.77
N TYR A 438 4.25 -12.57 2.94
CA TYR A 438 4.98 -12.97 1.73
C TYR A 438 6.39 -13.44 2.07
N ASP A 439 6.85 -14.52 1.41
CA ASP A 439 8.10 -15.20 1.74
C ASP A 439 8.89 -15.63 0.50
N GLY A 440 10.14 -15.18 0.41
CA GLY A 440 11.05 -15.42 -0.73
C GLY A 440 11.84 -16.74 -0.69
N ARG A 441 11.74 -17.54 0.37
CA ARG A 441 12.65 -18.70 0.62
C ARG A 441 12.70 -19.76 -0.50
N GLU A 442 11.63 -19.85 -1.30
CA GLU A 442 11.51 -20.81 -2.41
C GLU A 442 11.77 -20.16 -3.79
N GLY A 443 12.01 -18.85 -3.84
CA GLY A 443 12.10 -18.05 -5.06
C GLY A 443 13.45 -18.09 -5.78
N THR A 444 14.41 -18.89 -5.32
CA THR A 444 15.76 -18.93 -5.89
C THR A 444 15.73 -19.36 -7.36
N GLY A 445 16.10 -18.45 -8.27
CA GLY A 445 16.06 -18.69 -9.71
C GLY A 445 14.68 -18.47 -10.36
N CYS A 446 13.75 -17.78 -9.70
CA CYS A 446 12.55 -17.28 -10.36
C CYS A 446 12.90 -16.29 -11.48
N THR A 447 11.96 -16.05 -12.39
CA THR A 447 12.02 -14.94 -13.34
C THR A 447 10.64 -14.29 -13.38
N PRO A 448 10.49 -12.98 -13.13
CA PRO A 448 9.20 -12.31 -13.21
C PRO A 448 8.50 -12.61 -14.54
N GLY A 449 7.20 -12.93 -14.48
CA GLY A 449 6.41 -13.34 -15.65
C GLY A 449 6.55 -14.82 -16.06
N VAL A 450 7.43 -15.61 -15.43
CA VAL A 450 7.37 -17.08 -15.56
C VAL A 450 6.53 -17.71 -14.46
N ASN A 451 6.07 -18.91 -14.77
CA ASN A 451 5.18 -19.73 -13.95
C ASN A 451 5.80 -20.20 -12.59
N THR A 452 7.08 -19.94 -12.33
CA THR A 452 7.76 -20.21 -11.06
C THR A 452 7.70 -18.95 -10.18
N PRO A 453 6.95 -18.97 -9.06
CA PRO A 453 6.77 -17.77 -8.25
C PRO A 453 8.08 -17.35 -7.56
N CYS A 454 8.34 -16.04 -7.49
CA CYS A 454 9.48 -15.48 -6.75
C CYS A 454 9.29 -15.48 -5.23
N TYR A 455 8.06 -15.68 -4.77
CA TYR A 455 7.66 -15.70 -3.37
C TYR A 455 6.29 -16.38 -3.25
N ARG A 456 5.92 -16.79 -2.03
CA ARG A 456 4.58 -17.31 -1.72
C ARG A 456 4.08 -16.74 -0.40
N MET A 457 2.77 -16.82 -0.17
CA MET A 457 2.23 -16.59 1.16
C MET A 457 2.59 -17.77 2.07
N TRP A 458 3.15 -17.46 3.24
CA TRP A 458 3.36 -18.39 4.35
C TRP A 458 2.58 -17.89 5.55
N GLY A 459 2.27 -18.79 6.50
CA GLY A 459 1.53 -18.40 7.69
C GLY A 459 1.73 -19.33 8.88
N ARG A 460 1.28 -18.85 10.03
CA ARG A 460 1.25 -19.57 11.30
C ARG A 460 -0.06 -19.34 12.01
N LYS A 461 -0.60 -20.41 12.59
CA LYS A 461 -1.72 -20.36 13.52
C LYS A 461 -1.22 -20.65 14.94
N SER A 462 -1.74 -19.95 15.95
CA SER A 462 -1.50 -20.36 17.34
C SER A 462 -2.18 -21.69 17.64
N SER A 463 -1.55 -22.49 18.50
CA SER A 463 -2.12 -23.73 19.07
C SER A 463 -3.31 -23.46 19.98
#